data_AF-A0A239P4S5-F1
#
_entry.id   AF-A0A239P4S5-F1
#
_cell.length_a   1.000
_cell.length_b   1.000
_cell.length_c   1.000
_cell.angle_alpha   90.00
_cell.angle_beta   90.00
_cell.angle_gamma   90.00
#
_symmetry.space_group_name_H-M   'P 1'
#
loop_
_entity.id
_entity.type
_entity.pdbx_description
1 polymer ?
#
loop_
_entity_poly.entity_id
_entity_poly.type
_entity_poly.pdbx_seq_one_letter_code
_entity_poly.pdbx_strand_id
1 'polypeptide(L)'
;MVDYARERAAVHRLATRPVTTALYATLCLNDDPRHARRLLRESIERYCNAPLEKVEKIQALFAGRPVDAAVWLNAYIGAGARHLVIRLAADDHHAALDEFAARVLPLLDV
;
A
#
# COMPACT_ATOMS: atom_id res chain seq x y z
N MET A 1 9.17 7.80 -1.88
CA MET A 1 9.83 6.79 -2.75
C MET A 1 11.35 6.76 -2.67
N VAL A 2 12.02 7.91 -2.60
CA VAL A 2 13.49 7.98 -2.46
C VAL A 2 13.99 7.15 -1.26
N ASP A 3 13.27 7.18 -0.13
CA ASP A 3 13.62 6.35 1.03
C ASP A 3 13.49 4.85 0.75
N TYR A 4 12.41 4.37 0.11
CA TYR A 4 12.27 2.95 -0.24
C TYR A 4 13.42 2.46 -1.11
N ALA A 5 13.79 3.24 -2.15
CA ALA A 5 14.90 2.87 -3.02
C ALA A 5 16.24 2.83 -2.28
N ARG A 6 16.48 3.80 -1.39
CA ARG A 6 17.69 3.87 -0.55
C ARG A 6 17.78 2.70 0.41
N GLU A 7 16.72 2.44 1.18
CA GLU A 7 16.69 1.37 2.18
C GLU A 7 16.82 -0.01 1.49
N ARG A 8 16.13 -0.20 0.37
CA ARG A 8 16.30 -1.39 -0.49
C ARG A 8 17.76 -1.60 -0.89
N ALA A 9 18.43 -0.56 -1.38
CA ALA A 9 19.84 -0.65 -1.76
C ALA A 9 20.74 -0.99 -0.57
N ALA A 10 20.43 -0.46 0.63
CA ALA A 10 21.15 -0.79 1.85
C ALA A 10 20.99 -2.28 2.22
N VAL A 11 19.75 -2.80 2.20
CA VAL A 11 19.46 -4.22 2.45
C VAL A 11 20.21 -5.11 1.46
N HIS A 12 20.18 -4.79 0.16
CA HIS A 12 20.89 -5.58 -0.85
C HIS A 12 22.41 -5.61 -0.64
N ARG A 13 23.02 -4.51 -0.18
CA ARG A 13 24.46 -4.48 0.12
C ARG A 13 24.84 -5.33 1.32
N LEU A 14 23.94 -5.45 2.30
CA LEU A 14 24.20 -6.18 3.56
C LEU A 14 23.75 -7.64 3.50
N ALA A 15 22.92 -8.02 2.53
CA ALA A 15 22.36 -9.35 2.44
C ALA A 15 23.42 -10.38 2.03
N THR A 16 23.47 -11.50 2.76
CA THR A 16 24.34 -12.65 2.46
C THR A 16 23.69 -13.66 1.50
N ARG A 17 22.46 -13.40 1.08
CA ARG A 17 21.67 -14.22 0.15
C ARG A 17 20.79 -13.33 -0.74
N PRO A 18 20.30 -13.82 -1.88
CA PRO A 18 19.31 -13.10 -2.66
C PRO A 18 18.07 -12.73 -1.82
N VAL A 19 17.62 -11.49 -1.95
CA VAL A 19 16.42 -10.94 -1.30
C VAL A 19 15.50 -10.42 -2.40
N THR A 20 14.30 -10.98 -2.50
CA THR A 20 13.24 -10.43 -3.35
C THR A 20 12.59 -9.27 -2.64
N THR A 21 12.59 -8.11 -3.29
CA THR A 21 12.04 -6.87 -2.75
C THR A 21 10.53 -6.86 -2.90
N ALA A 22 9.82 -6.63 -1.80
CA ALA A 22 8.38 -6.57 -1.77
C ALA A 22 7.88 -5.29 -1.08
N LEU A 23 6.66 -4.90 -1.41
CA LEU A 23 5.89 -3.90 -0.66
C LEU A 23 4.75 -4.63 0.04
N TYR A 24 4.60 -4.43 1.34
CA TYR A 24 3.36 -4.71 2.05
C TYR A 24 2.64 -3.39 2.29
N ALA A 25 1.44 -3.23 1.75
CA ALA A 25 0.67 -1.99 1.85
C ALA A 25 -0.77 -2.25 2.25
N THR A 26 -1.36 -1.33 3.01
CA THR A 26 -2.80 -1.33 3.27
C THR A 26 -3.47 -0.19 2.50
N LEU A 27 -4.50 -0.52 1.73
CA LEU A 27 -5.22 0.40 0.88
C LEU A 27 -6.68 0.49 1.33
N CYS A 28 -7.22 1.70 1.41
CA CYS A 28 -8.65 1.97 1.46
C CYS A 28 -9.05 2.74 0.20
N LEU A 29 -9.88 2.13 -0.64
CA LEU A 29 -10.27 2.71 -1.92
C LEU A 29 -11.65 3.36 -1.82
N ASN A 30 -11.75 4.61 -2.27
CA ASN A 30 -13.02 5.30 -2.41
C ASN A 30 -12.89 6.47 -3.38
N ASP A 31 -13.96 6.78 -4.11
CA ASP A 31 -13.99 7.95 -4.99
C ASP A 31 -13.99 9.28 -4.22
N ASP A 32 -14.43 9.29 -2.95
CA ASP A 32 -14.19 10.39 -2.00
C ASP A 32 -12.96 10.08 -1.12
N PRO A 33 -11.81 10.75 -1.33
CA PRO A 33 -10.62 10.54 -0.52
C PRO A 33 -10.81 10.85 0.97
N ARG A 34 -11.70 11.80 1.31
CA ARG A 34 -12.01 12.10 2.71
C ARG A 34 -12.77 10.94 3.35
N HIS A 35 -13.65 10.30 2.60
CA HIS A 35 -14.34 9.11 3.07
C HIS A 35 -13.39 7.92 3.22
N ALA A 36 -12.54 7.64 2.22
CA ALA A 36 -11.49 6.63 2.33
C ALA A 36 -10.60 6.86 3.56
N ARG A 37 -10.23 8.11 3.84
CA ARG A 37 -9.40 8.46 5.00
C ARG A 37 -10.07 8.14 6.33
N ARG A 38 -11.38 8.38 6.45
CA ARG A 38 -12.15 8.05 7.66
C ARG A 38 -12.23 6.53 7.84
N LEU A 39 -12.59 5.79 6.79
CA LEU A 39 -12.69 4.33 6.82
C LEU A 39 -11.33 3.67 7.16
N LEU A 40 -10.24 4.16 6.55
CA LEU A 40 -8.90 3.68 6.87
C LEU A 40 -8.58 3.90 8.36
N ARG A 41 -8.88 5.08 8.91
CA ARG A 41 -8.67 5.36 10.34
C ARG A 41 -9.42 4.36 11.21
N GLU A 42 -10.72 4.21 10.98
CA GLU A 42 -11.58 3.32 11.77
C GLU A 42 -11.09 1.86 11.73
N SER A 43 -10.68 1.39 10.55
CA SER A 43 -10.12 0.04 10.36
C SER A 43 -8.78 -0.12 11.09
N ILE A 44 -7.85 0.81 10.89
CA ILE A 44 -6.48 0.72 11.44
C ILE A 44 -6.48 0.90 12.96
N GLU A 45 -7.20 1.88 13.50
CA GLU A 45 -7.20 2.12 14.95
C GLU A 45 -7.82 0.93 15.69
N ARG A 46 -8.84 0.29 15.11
CA ARG A 46 -9.43 -0.94 15.64
C ARG A 46 -8.47 -2.13 15.54
N TYR A 47 -7.82 -2.33 14.40
CA TYR A 47 -6.97 -3.49 14.15
C TYR A 47 -5.62 -3.41 14.89
N CYS A 48 -4.99 -2.24 14.89
CA CYS A 48 -3.68 -2.02 15.49
C CYS A 48 -3.75 -1.55 16.95
N ASN A 49 -4.94 -1.21 17.45
CA ASN A 49 -5.15 -0.63 18.78
C ASN A 49 -4.24 0.59 19.04
N ALA A 50 -4.08 1.45 18.03
CA ALA A 50 -3.20 2.63 18.06
C ALA A 50 -3.68 3.70 17.06
N PRO A 51 -3.44 5.01 17.34
CA PRO A 51 -3.85 6.09 16.43
C PRO A 51 -3.26 5.95 15.03
N LEU A 52 -4.02 6.32 14.01
CA LEU A 52 -3.60 6.22 12.61
C LEU A 52 -2.25 6.92 12.36
N GLU A 53 -2.04 8.10 12.95
CA GLU A 53 -0.80 8.89 12.82
C GLU A 53 0.45 8.17 13.33
N LYS A 54 0.27 7.24 14.29
CA LYS A 54 1.36 6.42 14.80
C LYS A 54 1.65 5.27 13.85
N VAL A 55 0.61 4.64 13.31
CA VAL A 55 0.72 3.49 12.40
C VAL A 55 1.32 3.91 11.05
N GLU A 56 0.95 5.08 10.53
CA GLU A 56 1.45 5.61 9.24
C GLU A 56 2.95 5.91 9.22
N LYS A 57 3.58 6.04 10.38
CA LYS A 57 5.04 6.22 10.48
C LYS A 57 5.81 4.94 10.20
N ILE A 58 5.15 3.79 10.32
CA ILE A 58 5.80 2.47 10.26
C ILE A 58 5.21 1.55 9.19
N GLN A 59 3.97 1.78 8.77
CA GLN A 59 3.29 1.00 7.74
C GLN A 59 3.03 1.86 6.50
N ALA A 60 3.14 1.23 5.33
CA ALA A 60 2.72 1.84 4.08
C ALA A 60 1.19 1.79 4.00
N LEU A 61 0.54 2.93 4.20
CA LEU A 61 -0.91 3.07 4.21
C LEU A 61 -1.35 4.06 3.12
N PHE A 62 -2.44 3.74 2.44
CA PHE A 62 -3.03 4.58 1.41
C PHE A 62 -4.54 4.66 1.59
N ALA A 63 -5.10 5.86 1.43
CA ALA A 63 -6.54 6.10 1.37
C ALA A 63 -6.85 7.10 0.26
N GLY A 64 -7.66 6.71 -0.72
CA GLY A 64 -7.99 7.57 -1.85
C GLY A 64 -8.60 6.83 -3.03
N ARG A 65 -8.60 7.50 -4.19
CA ARG A 65 -9.20 6.96 -5.42
C ARG A 65 -8.35 5.82 -5.98
N PRO A 66 -8.94 4.84 -6.68
CA PRO A 66 -8.19 3.75 -7.32
C PRO A 66 -7.07 4.22 -8.25
N VAL A 67 -7.30 5.27 -9.04
CA VAL A 67 -6.26 5.84 -9.92
C VAL A 67 -5.07 6.40 -9.15
N ASP A 68 -5.32 7.05 -8.01
CA ASP A 68 -4.26 7.60 -7.16
C ASP A 68 -3.49 6.47 -6.45
N ALA A 69 -4.19 5.37 -6.12
CA ALA A 69 -3.58 4.16 -5.56
C ALA A 69 -2.60 3.52 -6.56
N ALA A 70 -2.99 3.43 -7.84
CA ALA A 70 -2.12 2.93 -8.90
C ALA A 70 -0.86 3.78 -9.06
N VAL A 71 -1.00 5.11 -9.12
CA VAL A 71 0.15 6.04 -9.17
C VAL A 71 1.08 5.83 -7.96
N TRP A 72 0.51 5.70 -6.77
CA TRP A 72 1.27 5.47 -5.54
C TRP A 72 2.01 4.12 -5.57
N LEU A 73 1.37 3.04 -6.02
CA LEU A 73 1.96 1.71 -6.16
C LEU A 73 3.04 1.66 -7.25
N ASN A 74 2.82 2.27 -8.41
CA ASN A 74 3.80 2.34 -9.50
C ASN A 74 5.07 3.07 -9.07
N ALA A 75 4.95 4.02 -8.14
CA ALA A 75 6.12 4.66 -7.55
C ALA A 75 7.02 3.61 -6.84
N TYR A 76 6.45 2.63 -6.12
CA TYR A 76 7.19 1.50 -5.52
C TYR A 76 7.71 0.49 -6.54
N ILE A 77 6.91 0.18 -7.57
CA ILE A 77 7.35 -0.69 -8.67
C ILE A 77 8.57 -0.10 -9.37
N GLY A 78 8.50 1.17 -9.77
CA GLY A 78 9.62 1.91 -10.37
C GLY A 78 10.84 2.03 -9.43
N ALA A 79 10.61 2.04 -8.12
CA ALA A 79 11.67 1.95 -7.12
C ALA A 79 12.15 0.51 -6.85
N GLY A 80 11.74 -0.47 -7.65
CA GLY A 80 12.25 -1.83 -7.64
C GLY A 80 11.52 -2.81 -6.71
N ALA A 81 10.29 -2.51 -6.28
CA ALA A 81 9.44 -3.53 -5.66
C ALA A 81 9.05 -4.58 -6.72
N ARG A 82 9.26 -5.86 -6.42
CA ARG A 82 8.95 -6.98 -7.33
C ARG A 82 7.67 -7.71 -6.97
N HIS A 83 7.34 -7.77 -5.68
CA HIS A 83 6.06 -8.30 -5.20
C HIS A 83 5.28 -7.21 -4.47
N LEU A 84 3.97 -7.16 -4.70
CA LEU A 84 3.04 -6.32 -3.96
C LEU A 84 2.12 -7.22 -3.12
N VAL A 85 2.10 -7.00 -1.82
CA VAL A 85 1.17 -7.65 -0.89
C VAL A 85 0.20 -6.58 -0.41
N ILE A 86 -1.05 -6.68 -0.86
CA ILE A 86 -2.07 -5.67 -0.64
C ILE A 86 -3.07 -6.16 0.40
N ARG A 87 -3.23 -5.40 1.49
CA ARG A 87 -4.33 -5.54 2.45
C ARG A 87 -5.38 -4.47 2.15
N LEU A 88 -6.62 -4.87 1.93
CA LEU A 88 -7.72 -3.94 1.69
C LEU A 88 -8.43 -3.62 3.00
N ALA A 89 -8.40 -2.35 3.41
CA ALA A 89 -9.15 -1.83 4.54
C ALA A 89 -10.56 -1.47 4.07
N ALA A 90 -11.44 -2.47 4.09
CA ALA A 90 -12.85 -2.37 3.73
C ALA A 90 -13.66 -3.35 4.59
N ASP A 91 -14.97 -3.12 4.74
CA ASP A 91 -15.85 -4.04 5.47
C ASP A 91 -16.15 -5.30 4.63
N ASP A 92 -16.37 -5.13 3.32
CA ASP A 92 -16.49 -6.23 2.36
C ASP A 92 -15.17 -6.42 1.60
N HIS A 93 -14.41 -7.43 2.01
CA HIS A 93 -13.12 -7.73 1.41
C HIS A 93 -13.22 -8.32 0.00
N HIS A 94 -14.31 -9.01 -0.35
CA HIS A 94 -14.49 -9.58 -1.68
C HIS A 94 -14.80 -8.48 -2.69
N ALA A 95 -15.76 -7.60 -2.37
CA ALA A 95 -16.07 -6.46 -3.21
C ALA A 95 -14.86 -5.53 -3.39
N ALA A 96 -14.10 -5.28 -2.31
CA ALA A 96 -12.88 -4.48 -2.40
C ALA A 96 -11.79 -5.14 -3.27
N LEU A 97 -11.68 -6.47 -3.25
CA LEU A 97 -10.73 -7.19 -4.09
C LEU A 97 -11.12 -7.10 -5.56
N ASP A 98 -12.41 -7.27 -5.87
CA ASP A 98 -12.94 -7.11 -7.23
C ASP A 98 -12.74 -5.67 -7.72
N GLU A 99 -12.98 -4.67 -6.87
CA GLU A 99 -12.72 -3.27 -7.19
C GLU A 99 -11.23 -3.01 -7.47
N PHE A 100 -10.34 -3.51 -6.62
CA PHE A 100 -8.89 -3.39 -6.82
C PHE A 100 -8.47 -4.04 -8.15
N ALA A 101 -8.94 -5.25 -8.41
CA ALA A 101 -8.63 -5.99 -9.64
C ALA A 101 -9.15 -5.27 -10.90
N ALA A 102 -10.34 -4.65 -10.83
CA ALA A 102 -10.93 -3.96 -11.97
C ALA A 102 -10.34 -2.55 -12.21
N ARG A 103 -10.01 -1.81 -11.14
CA ARG A 103 -9.72 -0.37 -11.22
C ARG A 103 -8.27 0.00 -10.95
N VAL A 104 -7.51 -0.84 -10.25
CA VAL A 104 -6.10 -0.56 -9.90
C VAL A 104 -5.16 -1.46 -10.70
N LEU A 105 -5.40 -2.76 -10.72
CA LEU A 105 -4.50 -3.73 -11.36
C LEU A 105 -4.18 -3.43 -12.83
N PRO A 106 -5.12 -3.00 -13.69
CA PRO A 106 -4.83 -2.68 -15.10
C PRO A 106 -3.96 -1.44 -15.29
N LEU A 107 -3.75 -0.65 -14.24
CA LEU A 107 -2.96 0.58 -14.26
C LEU A 107 -1.55 0.36 -13.68
N LEU A 108 -1.20 -0.87 -13.27
CA LEU A 108 0.10 -1.16 -12.67
C LEU A 108 1.16 -1.43 -13.75
N ASP A 109 2.37 -0.90 -13.53
CA ASP A 109 3.53 -1.06 -14.43
C ASP A 109 4.25 -2.41 -14.20
N VAL A 110 3.51 -3.53 -14.31
CA VAL A 110 4.00 -4.90 -14.00
C VAL A 110 4.40 -5.72 -15.23
#